data_AF-A0A090YK56-F1
#
_entry.id   AF-A0A090YK56-F1
#
_cell.length_a   1.000
_cell.length_b   1.000
_cell.length_c   1.000
_cell.angle_alpha   90.00
_cell.angle_beta   90.00
_cell.angle_gamma   90.00
#
_symmetry.space_group_name_H-M   'P 1'
#
loop_
_entity.id
_entity.type
_entity.pdbx_description
1 polymer ?
#
loop_
_entity_poly.entity_id
_entity_poly.type
_entity_poly.pdbx_seq_one_letter_code
_entity_poly.pdbx_strand_id
1 'polypeptide(L)' 'MFFQKKGKLRKEYDDKLIVLLEKVKNEWLRQKRMVEQSVEPSQEVICSLKIAEAKYFFLLKEAKRRPVKMEQW' A
#
# COMPACT_ATOMS: atom_id res chain seq x y z
N MET A 1 -31.93 10.14 -4.31
CA MET A 1 -30.82 9.93 -5.28
C MET A 1 -29.43 10.47 -4.87
N PHE A 2 -29.25 11.16 -3.73
CA PHE A 2 -27.91 11.65 -3.29
C PHE A 2 -27.05 10.59 -2.56
N PHE A 3 -27.68 9.68 -1.82
CA PHE A 3 -26.97 8.65 -1.04
C PHE A 3 -26.33 7.54 -1.91
N GLN A 4 -26.94 7.23 -3.07
CA GLN A 4 -26.39 6.25 -4.02
C GLN A 4 -25.08 6.74 -4.67
N LYS A 5 -24.98 8.03 -5.00
CA LYS A 5 -23.74 8.63 -5.54
C LYS A 5 -22.60 8.59 -4.51
N LYS A 6 -22.90 8.83 -3.23
CA LYS A 6 -21.93 8.76 -2.13
C LYS A 6 -21.40 7.34 -1.90
N GLY A 7 -22.26 6.32 -2.02
CA GLY A 7 -21.85 4.92 -1.95
C GLY A 7 -20.91 4.51 -3.09
N LYS A 8 -21.23 4.93 -4.33
CA LYS A 8 -20.40 4.67 -5.52
C LYS A 8 -19.02 5.30 -5.41
N LEU A 9 -18.95 6.57 -4.99
CA LEU A 9 -17.68 7.27 -4.82
C LEU A 9 -16.81 6.60 -3.74
N ARG A 10 -17.42 6.18 -2.63
CA ARG A 10 -16.71 5.47 -1.56
C ARG A 10 -16.09 4.17 -2.09
N LYS A 11 -16.86 3.36 -2.82
CA LYS A 11 -16.37 2.11 -3.43
C LYS A 11 -15.19 2.36 -4.39
N GLU A 12 -15.29 3.39 -5.23
CA GLU A 12 -14.21 3.74 -6.15
C GLU A 12 -12.89 4.08 -5.45
N TYR A 13 -12.94 4.83 -4.34
CA TYR A 13 -11.74 5.16 -3.57
C TYR A 13 -11.22 4.00 -2.72
N ASP A 14 -12.12 3.11 -2.28
CA ASP A 14 -11.75 1.86 -1.62
C ASP A 14 -11.00 0.94 -2.60
N ASP A 15 -11.48 0.79 -3.84
CA ASP A 15 -10.79 0.05 -4.91
C ASP A 15 -9.43 0.66 -5.23
N LYS A 16 -9.35 1.99 -5.36
CA LYS A 16 -8.08 2.72 -5.55
C LYS A 16 -7.11 2.49 -4.40
N LEU A 17 -7.59 2.42 -3.16
CA LEU A 17 -6.77 2.16 -1.98
C LEU A 17 -6.20 0.74 -2.03
N ILE A 18 -6.99 -0.27 -2.41
CA ILE A 18 -6.54 -1.65 -2.57
C ILE A 18 -5.43 -1.73 -3.63
N VAL A 19 -5.67 -1.17 -4.82
CA VAL A 19 -4.68 -1.15 -5.92
C VAL A 19 -3.39 -0.46 -5.49
N LEU A 20 -3.50 0.67 -4.77
CA LEU A 20 -2.33 1.39 -4.27
C LEU A 20 -1.56 0.56 -3.22
N LEU A 21 -2.27 -0.11 -2.32
CA LEU A 21 -1.68 -0.93 -1.27
C LEU A 21 -0.88 -2.10 -1.87
N GLU A 22 -1.43 -2.75 -2.89
CA GLU A 22 -0.74 -3.82 -3.62
C GLU A 22 0.51 -3.31 -4.35
N LYS A 23 0.41 -2.15 -5.02
CA LYS A 23 1.57 -1.51 -5.67
C LYS A 23 2.69 -1.21 -4.67
N VAL A 24 2.37 -0.60 -3.53
CA VAL A 24 3.37 -0.22 -2.52
C VAL A 24 3.95 -1.45 -1.82
N LYS A 25 3.15 -2.48 -1.59
CA LYS A 25 3.62 -3.78 -1.09
C LYS A 25 4.66 -4.39 -2.03
N ASN A 26 4.37 -4.45 -3.33
CA ASN A 26 5.26 -5.03 -4.32
C ASN A 26 6.56 -4.23 -4.45
N GLU A 27 6.49 -2.90 -4.38
CA GLU A 27 7.67 -2.04 -4.36
C GLU A 27 8.55 -2.32 -3.15
N TRP A 28 7.96 -2.36 -1.94
CA TRP A 28 8.68 -2.65 -0.71
C TRP A 28 9.34 -4.04 -0.77
N LEU A 29 8.61 -5.07 -1.19
CA LEU A 29 9.15 -6.43 -1.33
C LEU A 29 10.29 -6.51 -2.34
N ARG A 30 10.19 -5.78 -3.45
CA ARG A 30 11.25 -5.70 -4.46
C ARG A 30 12.51 -5.06 -3.88
N GLN A 31 12.39 -3.90 -3.24
CA GLN A 31 13.52 -3.21 -2.61
C GLN A 31 14.15 -4.06 -1.50
N LYS A 32 13.31 -4.73 -0.69
CA LYS A 32 13.76 -5.62 0.36
C LYS A 32 14.61 -6.76 -0.19
N ARG A 33 14.15 -7.42 -1.26
CA ARG A 33 14.90 -8.49 -1.93
C ARG A 33 16.24 -8.00 -2.47
N MET A 34 16.27 -6.80 -3.07
CA MET A 34 17.53 -6.22 -3.58
C MET A 34 18.53 -5.96 -2.45
N VAL A 35 18.07 -5.45 -1.32
CA VAL A 35 18.92 -5.21 -0.14
C VAL A 35 19.42 -6.52 0.47
N GLU A 36 18.57 -7.54 0.59
CA GLU A 36 18.94 -8.86 1.12
C GLU A 36 19.98 -9.59 0.25
N GLN A 37 19.99 -9.32 -1.06
CA GLN A 37 20.96 -9.88 -2.01
C GLN A 37 22.26 -9.07 -2.11
N SER A 38 22.31 -7.88 -1.49
CA SER A 38 23.47 -6.99 -1.52
C SER A 38 24.45 -7.35 -0.42
N VAL A 39 25.74 -7.48 -0.76
CA VAL A 39 26.81 -7.72 0.22
C VAL A 39 26.99 -6.51 1.14
N GLU A 40 26.94 -5.30 0.56
CA GLU A 40 27.01 -4.05 1.31
C GLU A 40 26.10 -2.98 0.67
N PRO A 41 24.83 -2.89 1.09
CA PRO A 41 23.90 -1.89 0.56
C PRO A 41 24.28 -0.48 1.05
N SER A 42 24.22 0.50 0.16
CA SER A 42 24.48 1.90 0.53
C SER A 42 23.41 2.44 1.49
N GLN A 43 23.77 3.48 2.26
CA GLN A 43 22.85 4.12 3.20
C GLN A 43 21.59 4.68 2.50
N GLU A 44 21.74 5.19 1.28
CA GLU A 44 20.60 5.68 0.49
C GLU A 44 19.60 4.57 0.17
N VAL A 45 20.10 3.39 -0.21
CA VAL A 45 19.26 2.22 -0.49
C VAL A 45 18.52 1.79 0.78
N ILE A 46 19.21 1.72 1.93
CA ILE A 46 18.58 1.41 3.23
C ILE A 46 17.50 2.44 3.59
N CYS A 47 17.78 3.75 3.40
CA CYS A 47 16.80 4.80 3.62
C CYS A 47 15.58 4.67 2.71
N SER A 48 15.78 4.40 1.43
CA SER A 48 14.68 4.18 0.47
C SER A 48 13.80 3.00 0.86
N LEU A 49 14.40 1.89 1.31
CA LEU A 49 13.69 0.71 1.80
C LEU A 49 12.79 1.07 2.99
N LYS A 50 13.32 1.81 3.97
CA LYS A 50 12.57 2.28 5.15
C LYS A 50 11.41 3.21 4.75
N ILE A 51 11.61 4.07 3.75
CA ILE A 51 10.54 4.93 3.23
C ILE A 51 9.44 4.08 2.56
N ALA A 52 9.80 3.09 1.75
CA ALA A 52 8.83 2.19 1.12
C ALA A 52 8.06 1.37 2.17
N GLU A 53 8.75 0.89 3.20
CA GLU A 53 8.15 0.21 4.35
C GLU A 53 7.14 1.11 5.08
N ALA A 54 7.53 2.33 5.43
CA ALA A 54 6.66 3.29 6.11
C ALA A 54 5.40 3.60 5.30
N LYS A 55 5.52 3.75 3.97
CA LYS A 55 4.36 3.95 3.07
C LYS A 55 3.40 2.76 3.11
N TYR A 56 3.92 1.54 3.05
CA TYR A 56 3.11 0.33 3.09
C TYR A 56 2.33 0.20 4.40
N PHE A 57 3.00 0.34 5.54
CA PHE A 57 2.37 0.23 6.86
C PHE A 57 1.38 1.35 7.14
N PHE A 58 1.66 2.56 6.67
CA PHE A 58 0.71 3.68 6.75
C PHE A 58 -0.59 3.35 6.01
N LEU A 59 -0.51 2.88 4.76
CA LEU A 59 -1.69 2.52 3.97
C LEU A 59 -2.44 1.32 4.56
N LEU A 60 -1.74 0.33 5.12
CA LEU A 60 -2.37 -0.77 5.86
C LEU A 60 -3.18 -0.26 7.07
N LYS A 61 -2.66 0.72 7.81
CA LYS A 61 -3.38 1.31 8.94
C LYS A 61 -4.63 2.04 8.48
N GLU A 62 -4.56 2.78 7.38
CA GLU A 62 -5.72 3.45 6.78
C GLU A 62 -6.76 2.45 6.24
N ALA A 63 -6.31 1.36 5.61
CA ALA A 63 -7.17 0.29 5.15
C ALA A 63 -7.84 -0.49 6.30
N LYS A 64 -7.25 -0.53 7.50
CA LYS A 64 -7.91 -1.08 8.70
C LYS A 64 -8.95 -0.13 9.31
N ARG A 65 -8.71 1.18 9.25
CA ARG A 65 -9.61 2.22 9.79
C ARG A 65 -10.90 2.35 8.99
N ARG A 66 -10.83 2.07 7.68
CA ARG A 66 -11.99 1.97 6.82
C ARG A 66 -12.39 0.49 6.75
N PRO A 67 -13.64 0.08 6.97
CA PRO A 67 -14.05 -1.30 6.68
C PRO A 67 -14.13 -1.47 5.16
N VAL A 68 -12.97 -1.48 4.51
CA VAL A 68 -12.82 -1.77 3.09
C VAL A 68 -13.26 -3.23 2.94
N LYS A 69 -14.49 -3.45 2.51
CA LYS A 69 -14.96 -4.79 2.20
C LYS A 69 -14.29 -5.19 0.89
N MET A 70 -13.35 -6.13 0.95
CA MET A 70 -12.97 -6.86 -0.25
C MET A 70 -14.17 -7.75 -0.62
N GLU A 71 -15.06 -7.22 -1.46
CA GLU A 71 -16.14 -8.01 -2.06
C GLU A 71 -15.52 -8.95 -3.13
N GLN A 72 -14.75 -9.96 -2.71
CA GLN A 72 -14.43 -11.18 -3.47
C GLN A 72 -13.36 -12.01 -2.74
N TRP A 73 -13.81 -13.08 -2.09
CA TRP A 73 -13.24 -14.44 -2.09
C TRP A 73 -14.40 -15.40 -2.24
#